data_AF-A0A485ABG4-F1
#
_entry.id   AF-A0A485ABG4-F1
#
_cell.length_a   1.000
_cell.length_b   1.000
_cell.length_c   1.000
_cell.angle_alpha   90.00
_cell.angle_beta   90.00
_cell.angle_gamma   90.00
#
_symmetry.space_group_name_H-M   'P 1'
#
loop_
_entity.id
_entity.type
_entity.pdbx_description
1 polymer ?
#
loop_
_entity_poly.entity_id
_entity_poly.type
_entity_poly.pdbx_seq_one_letter_code
_entity_poly.pdbx_strand_id
1 'polypeptide(L)'
;MITDANNYGEWKTQRRITGMNVAANIFIIKLGVAIGGALTGWGLAFYGYQAGVEQQSAEAIRGVLILFTVLPAIFYLITAISIRYYRLTEDRMNAIVSDLSEGKFQQQMS
;
A
#
# COMPACT_ATOMS: atom_id res chain seq x y z
N MET A 1 -0.31 0.61 -11.17
CA MET A 1 0.87 0.91 -10.32
C MET A 1 1.88 -0.24 -10.22
N ILE A 2 1.53 -1.44 -9.73
CA ILE A 2 2.53 -2.55 -9.60
C ILE A 2 3.00 -3.04 -10.97
N THR A 3 2.08 -3.26 -11.91
CA THR A 3 2.42 -3.63 -13.28
C THR A 3 3.29 -2.57 -13.94
N ASP A 4 2.95 -1.29 -13.75
CA ASP A 4 3.71 -0.16 -14.28
C ASP A 4 5.14 -0.10 -13.71
N ALA A 5 5.28 -0.30 -12.40
CA ALA A 5 6.58 -0.39 -11.73
C ALA A 5 7.40 -1.59 -12.22
N ASN A 6 6.75 -2.73 -12.48
CA ASN A 6 7.40 -3.91 -13.03
C ASN A 6 7.89 -3.68 -14.46
N ASN A 7 7.05 -3.11 -15.32
CA ASN A 7 7.40 -2.77 -16.71
C ASN A 7 8.53 -1.73 -16.74
N TYR A 8 8.44 -0.68 -15.91
CA TYR A 8 9.53 0.30 -15.78
C TYR A 8 10.84 -0.34 -15.30
N GLY A 9 10.76 -1.25 -14.31
CA GLY A 9 11.91 -1.99 -13.81
C GLY A 9 12.54 -2.89 -14.89
N GLU A 10 11.72 -3.60 -15.66
CA GLU A 10 12.15 -4.44 -16.78
C GLU A 10 12.82 -3.59 -17.88
N TRP A 11 12.21 -2.46 -18.26
CA TRP A 11 12.76 -1.54 -19.25
C TRP A 11 14.12 -0.95 -18.83
N LYS A 12 14.28 -0.66 -17.53
CA LYS A 12 15.53 -0.11 -16.98
C LYS A 12 16.64 -1.14 -16.76
N THR A 13 16.29 -2.37 -16.39
CA THR A 13 17.26 -3.37 -15.91
C THR A 13 17.40 -4.59 -16.80
N GLN A 14 16.56 -4.71 -17.84
CA GLN A 14 16.41 -5.89 -18.71
C GLN A 14 16.06 -7.20 -17.96
N ARG A 15 15.69 -7.13 -16.68
CA ARG A 15 15.39 -8.29 -15.86
C ARG A 15 13.91 -8.32 -15.48
N ARG A 16 13.22 -9.38 -15.89
CA ARG A 16 11.82 -9.60 -15.53
C ARG A 16 11.71 -10.31 -14.18
N ILE A 17 11.44 -9.55 -13.12
CA ILE A 17 11.27 -10.04 -11.74
C ILE A 17 9.83 -9.90 -11.22
N THR A 18 8.85 -9.87 -12.14
CA THR A 18 7.43 -9.67 -11.85
C THR A 18 6.91 -10.60 -10.75
N GLY A 19 7.26 -11.89 -10.79
CA GLY A 19 6.81 -12.88 -9.80
C GLY A 19 7.27 -12.57 -8.38
N MET A 20 8.53 -12.14 -8.22
CA MET A 20 9.09 -11.76 -6.92
C MET A 20 8.39 -10.50 -6.36
N ASN A 21 8.18 -9.48 -7.19
CA ASN A 21 7.53 -8.25 -6.78
C ASN A 21 6.06 -8.46 -6.38
N VAL A 22 5.34 -9.30 -7.13
CA VAL A 22 3.95 -9.67 -6.79
C VAL A 22 3.90 -10.45 -5.47
N ALA A 23 4.80 -11.42 -5.28
CA ALA A 23 4.87 -12.17 -4.02
C ALA A 23 5.19 -11.27 -2.83
N ALA A 24 6.17 -10.37 -2.96
CA ALA A 24 6.52 -9.39 -1.93
C ALA A 24 5.34 -8.46 -1.60
N ASN A 25 4.61 -7.98 -2.61
CA ASN A 25 3.43 -7.15 -2.41
C ASN A 25 2.35 -7.88 -1.60
N ILE A 26 2.03 -9.13 -1.97
CA ILE A 26 1.02 -9.92 -1.24
C ILE A 26 1.49 -10.19 0.19
N PHE A 27 2.76 -10.48 0.39
CA PHE A 27 3.34 -10.65 1.72
C PHE A 27 3.17 -9.39 2.57
N ILE A 28 3.49 -8.21 2.04
CA ILE A 28 3.33 -6.92 2.74
C ILE A 28 1.86 -6.65 3.06
N ILE A 29 0.93 -6.96 2.15
CA ILE A 29 -0.51 -6.82 2.43
C ILE A 29 -0.92 -7.69 3.62
N LYS A 30 -0.51 -8.96 3.64
CA LYS A 30 -0.81 -9.87 4.75
C LYS A 30 -0.22 -9.38 6.07
N LEU A 31 1.03 -8.93 6.03
CA LEU A 31 1.71 -8.37 7.19
C LEU A 31 0.98 -7.12 7.71
N GLY A 32 0.56 -6.23 6.79
CA GLY A 32 -0.22 -5.03 7.12
C GLY A 32 -1.55 -5.36 7.78
N VAL A 33 -2.27 -6.37 7.28
CA VAL A 33 -3.53 -6.84 7.90
C VAL A 33 -3.27 -7.40 9.29
N ALA A 34 -2.21 -8.20 9.48
CA ALA A 34 -1.86 -8.76 10.79
C ALA A 34 -1.52 -7.66 11.81
N ILE A 35 -0.67 -6.70 11.42
CA ILE A 35 -0.30 -5.56 12.26
C ILE A 35 -1.52 -4.67 12.54
N GLY A 36 -2.33 -4.38 11.53
CA GLY A 36 -3.54 -3.56 11.69
C GLY A 36 -4.56 -4.19 12.64
N GLY A 37 -4.77 -5.51 12.54
CA GLY A 37 -5.61 -6.25 13.48
C GLY A 37 -5.07 -6.21 14.90
N ALA A 38 -3.76 -6.40 15.09
CA ALA A 38 -3.12 -6.33 16.40
C ALA A 38 -3.24 -4.92 17.02
N LEU A 39 -2.94 -3.87 16.25
CA LEU A 39 -3.07 -2.48 16.71
C LEU A 39 -4.51 -2.13 17.08
N THR A 40 -5.48 -2.59 16.29
CA THR A 40 -6.91 -2.38 16.60
C THR A 40 -7.29 -3.11 17.89
N GLY A 41 -6.88 -4.36 18.06
CA GLY A 41 -7.13 -5.14 19.28
C GLY A 41 -6.52 -4.50 20.53
N TRP A 42 -5.24 -4.09 20.46
CA TRP A 42 -4.58 -3.38 21.57
C TRP A 42 -5.20 -2.02 21.84
N GLY A 43 -5.61 -1.29 20.81
CA GLY A 43 -6.32 -0.03 20.96
C GLY A 43 -7.65 -0.22 21.69
N LEU A 44 -8.46 -1.20 21.28
CA LEU A 44 -9.74 -1.50 21.94
C LEU A 44 -9.53 -1.89 23.41
N ALA A 45 -8.54 -2.73 23.70
CA ALA A 45 -8.20 -3.10 25.07
C ALA A 45 -7.75 -1.89 25.91
N PHE A 46 -6.95 -0.99 25.34
CA PHE A 46 -6.49 0.23 25.99
C PHE A 46 -7.64 1.16 26.38
N TYR A 47 -8.64 1.33 25.52
CA TYR A 47 -9.85 2.12 25.80
C TYR A 47 -10.90 1.36 26.64
N GLY A 48 -10.59 0.15 27.12
CA GLY A 48 -11.45 -0.62 28.01
C GLY A 48 -12.68 -1.21 27.33
N TYR A 49 -12.62 -1.48 26.03
CA TYR A 49 -13.71 -2.14 25.30
C TYR A 49 -14.00 -3.53 25.88
N GLN A 50 -15.29 -3.81 26.17
CA GLN A 50 -15.73 -5.11 26.68
C GLN A 50 -16.68 -5.77 25.69
N ALA A 51 -16.30 -6.92 25.14
CA ALA A 51 -17.19 -7.64 24.23
C ALA A 51 -18.43 -8.19 24.96
N GLY A 52 -19.61 -8.04 24.37
CA GLY A 52 -20.83 -8.72 24.81
C GLY A 52 -21.62 -8.05 25.95
N VAL A 53 -21.20 -6.88 26.44
CA VAL A 53 -22.01 -6.10 27.41
C VAL A 53 -23.05 -5.25 26.69
N GLU A 54 -24.21 -5.01 27.34
CA GLU A 54 -25.32 -4.23 26.75
C GLU A 54 -24.94 -2.77 26.48
N GLN A 55 -24.07 -2.18 27.30
CA GLN A 55 -23.61 -0.79 27.14
C GLN A 55 -22.09 -0.70 27.36
N GLN A 56 -21.42 0.00 26.45
CA GLN A 56 -20.01 0.36 26.58
C GLN A 56 -19.84 1.63 27.40
N SER A 57 -18.67 1.80 28.02
CA SER A 57 -18.29 3.09 28.61
C SER A 57 -18.14 4.17 27.52
N ALA A 58 -18.34 5.43 27.90
CA ALA A 58 -18.15 6.56 26.99
C ALA A 58 -16.72 6.59 26.40
N GLU A 59 -15.73 6.18 27.19
CA GLU A 59 -14.33 6.11 26.76
C GLU A 59 -14.08 4.99 25.75
N ALA A 60 -14.69 3.82 25.93
CA ALA A 60 -14.61 2.72 24.96
C ALA A 60 -15.24 3.11 23.62
N ILE A 61 -16.39 3.80 23.64
CA ILE A 61 -17.05 4.32 22.42
C ILE A 61 -16.13 5.31 21.71
N ARG A 62 -15.52 6.26 22.45
CA ARG A 62 -14.55 7.21 21.90
C ARG A 62 -13.35 6.49 21.28
N GLY A 63 -12.84 5.46 21.95
CA GLY A 63 -11.75 4.62 21.44
C GLY A 63 -12.08 3.97 20.10
N VAL A 64 -13.27 3.35 19.98
CA VAL A 64 -13.76 2.78 18.72
C VAL A 64 -13.82 3.86 17.63
N LEU A 65 -14.40 5.02 17.92
CA LEU A 65 -14.48 6.11 16.94
C LEU A 65 -13.08 6.52 16.46
N ILE A 66 -12.11 6.70 17.36
CA ILE A 66 -10.74 7.08 16.99
C ILE A 66 -10.08 6.00 16.11
N LEU A 67 -10.21 4.72 16.49
CA LEU A 67 -9.58 3.60 15.77
C LEU A 67 -10.15 3.40 14.37
N PHE A 68 -11.43 3.71 14.16
CA PHE A 68 -12.09 3.52 12.86
C PHE A 68 -12.14 4.79 12.00
N THR A 69 -11.77 5.96 12.55
CA THR A 69 -11.77 7.23 11.79
C THR A 69 -10.38 7.83 11.67
N VAL A 70 -9.78 8.23 12.79
CA VAL A 70 -8.51 8.97 12.83
C VAL A 70 -7.36 8.07 12.37
N LEU A 71 -7.31 6.83 12.86
CA LEU A 71 -6.22 5.93 12.53
C LEU A 71 -6.16 5.61 11.02
N PRO A 72 -7.26 5.19 10.35
CA PRO A 72 -7.29 5.07 8.89
C PRO A 72 -7.00 6.39 8.16
N ALA A 73 -7.51 7.52 8.65
CA ALA A 73 -7.27 8.82 8.02
C ALA A 73 -5.78 9.17 7.97
N ILE A 74 -5.01 8.87 9.03
CA ILE A 74 -3.55 9.07 9.05
C ILE A 74 -2.87 8.20 7.97
N PHE A 75 -3.24 6.93 7.84
CA PHE A 75 -2.69 6.06 6.79
C PHE A 75 -3.04 6.55 5.38
N TYR A 76 -4.26 7.06 5.17
CA TYR A 76 -4.63 7.68 3.90
C TYR A 76 -3.84 8.95 3.61
N LEU A 77 -3.59 9.80 4.61
CA LEU A 77 -2.76 10.99 4.43
C LEU A 77 -1.32 10.65 4.04
N ILE A 78 -0.71 9.66 4.70
CA ILE A 78 0.62 9.15 4.34
C ILE A 78 0.62 8.65 2.89
N THR A 79 -0.42 7.92 2.49
CA THR A 79 -0.58 7.43 1.11
C THR A 79 -0.70 8.58 0.11
N ALA A 80 -1.52 9.60 0.41
CA ALA A 80 -1.70 10.77 -0.44
C ALA A 80 -0.39 11.55 -0.64
N ILE A 81 0.38 11.74 0.44
CA ILE A 81 1.71 12.35 0.38
C ILE A 81 2.66 11.50 -0.46
N SER A 82 2.61 10.17 -0.33
CA SER A 82 3.48 9.26 -1.10
C SER A 82 3.19 9.33 -2.60
N ILE A 83 1.91 9.43 -2.98
CA ILE A 83 1.49 9.56 -4.39
C ILE A 83 2.00 10.87 -5.01
N ARG A 84 2.13 11.96 -4.23
CA ARG A 84 2.68 13.25 -4.71
C ARG A 84 4.08 13.09 -5.34
N TYR A 85 4.87 12.12 -4.89
CA TYR A 85 6.21 11.84 -5.38
C TYR A 85 6.24 10.80 -6.53
N TYR A 86 5.10 10.27 -6.94
CA TYR A 86 5.01 9.28 -8.01
C TYR A 86 5.23 9.96 -9.37
N ARG A 87 6.28 9.55 -10.10
CA ARG A 87 6.73 10.16 -11.36
C ARG A 87 6.38 9.35 -12.61
N LEU A 88 5.61 8.27 -12.47
CA LEU A 88 5.17 7.43 -13.59
C LEU A 88 3.80 7.95 -14.04
N THR A 89 3.82 8.87 -15.00
CA THR A 89 2.63 9.36 -15.69
C THR A 89 2.20 8.36 -16.76
N GLU A 90 0.94 8.45 -17.18
CA GLU A 90 0.37 7.57 -18.20
C GLU A 90 1.14 7.66 -19.53
N ASP A 91 1.44 8.87 -20.01
CA ASP A 91 2.23 9.09 -21.23
C ASP A 91 3.59 8.40 -21.17
N ARG A 92 4.27 8.49 -20.01
CA ARG A 92 5.57 7.86 -19.81
C ARG A 92 5.45 6.34 -19.83
N MET A 93 4.39 5.80 -19.24
CA MET A 93 4.14 4.36 -19.23
C MET A 93 3.80 3.83 -20.61
N ASN A 94 3.03 4.56 -21.40
CA ASN A 94 2.71 4.19 -22.78
C ASN A 94 3.98 4.10 -23.64
N ALA A 95 4.90 5.07 -23.49
CA ALA A 95 6.20 5.02 -24.17
C ALA A 95 7.04 3.79 -23.76
N ILE A 96 7.14 3.50 -22.45
CA ILE A 96 7.87 2.34 -21.92
C ILE A 96 7.29 1.03 -22.46
N VAL A 97 5.96 0.90 -22.50
CA VAL A 97 5.30 -0.31 -23.02
C VAL A 97 5.57 -0.49 -24.51
N SER A 98 5.56 0.61 -25.28
CA SER A 98 5.93 0.60 -26.70
C SER A 98 7.37 0.12 -26.89
N ASP A 99 8.32 0.68 -26.14
CA ASP A 99 9.74 0.29 -26.18
C ASP A 99 9.91 -1.21 -25.90
N LEU A 100 9.29 -1.72 -24.83
CA LEU A 100 9.35 -3.13 -24.47
C LEU A 100 8.78 -4.05 -25.56
N SER A 101 7.71 -3.62 -26.25
CA SER A 101 7.14 -4.38 -27.37
C SER A 101 8.07 -4.47 -28.58
N GLU A 102 8.96 -3.49 -28.73
CA GLU A 102 9.99 -3.43 -29.77
C GLU A 102 11.34 -4.02 -29.30
N GLY A 103 11.40 -4.56 -28.08
CA GLY A 103 12.64 -5.09 -27.50
C GLY A 103 13.68 -4.01 -27.19
N LYS A 104 13.26 -2.74 -27.08
CA LYS A 104 14.10 -1.60 -26.73
C LYS A 104 14.16 -1.44 -25.22
N PHE A 105 15.37 -1.22 -24.73
CA PHE A 105 15.64 -1.02 -23.31
C PHE A 105 16.40 0.28 -23.07
N GLN A 106 16.34 0.80 -21.83
CA GLN A 106 16.98 2.08 -21.51
C GLN A 106 18.49 2.11 -21.84
N GLN A 107 19.19 0.98 -21.68
CA GLN A 107 20.63 0.87 -21.99
C GLN A 107 20.97 0.92 -23.49
N GLN A 108 20.01 0.72 -24.38
CA GLN A 108 20.22 0.79 -25.84
C GLN A 108 19.99 2.20 -26.41
N MET A 109 19.50 3.13 -25.57
CA MET A 109 19.15 4.50 -25.94
C MET A 109 20.18 5.56 -25.47
N SER A 110 21.27 5.12 -24.82
CA SER A 110 22.41 5.95 -24.39
C SER A 110 23.64 5.68 -25.26
#